data_AF-A0A960L4R3-F1
#
_entry.id   AF-A0A960L4R3-F1
#
_cell.length_a   1.000
_cell.length_b   1.000
_cell.length_c   1.000
_cell.angle_alpha   90.00
_cell.angle_beta   90.00
_cell.angle_gamma   90.00
#
_symmetry.space_group_name_H-M   'P 1'
#
loop_
_entity.id
_entity.type
_entity.pdbx_description
1 polymer ?
#
loop_
_entity_poly.entity_id
_entity_poly.type
_entity_poly.pdbx_seq_one_letter_code
_entity_poly.pdbx_strand_id
1 'polypeptide(L)'
;MEQPAASVAAWEFLVSRRAREEYGIDEAPTHGVDLAGVRLLAERINRHRTAAATPAPPIPAGQLNALRLIEEFLFRLIDGYRRRHGDAVVLDAFGWLEERFAADRVDDALALSVDLYPPNEVYRSGLDAEPYLAAGDARAKRLWSLERMVVLWLVQHNPAASSLADLFDDGELEDASGYRQMMASLRGFFARHPGIRGRVGDDADGDNFFDLLQTPSRERPDSLTAQLELLARVVQQHPEAFGIDPSELGLETMVESLKRGVDVLREEERPFFPGPGGGPPEPAPAEVLTFADLAEDEQRFTEDRDWMPELVLLAKNTLVWLDQLTRAWERPIHRLDEIPDEELDRMAEWGFTGLWLIGIFERSRASERIKQLCGNPEAAASAYSLCAYRVAEELGGDEALETLRKRAWKRRIRLACDMVPNHMGIDSEWLAERPDLFLSLPESPYPNYSFRGPELSTDPRYSLRIEDHYYDRTDAAVVFQRVDRGSGEVRYVYHGNDGTTMPWNDTAQLDYLNPETREAVIEVILDVARRFPVIRFDAAMTLARRHVQRLWYPAPGHGGAIPSRSEHGLPHEEFLRRMPNEFWREVVDRVA
;
A
#
# COMPACT_ATOMS: atom_id res chain seq x y z
N MET A 1 13.32 19.39 -27.19
CA MET A 1 11.93 19.18 -26.81
C MET A 1 11.27 18.44 -27.97
N GLU A 2 11.64 17.17 -28.14
CA GLU A 2 10.98 16.32 -29.14
C GLU A 2 9.66 15.86 -28.54
N GLN A 3 8.57 16.04 -29.28
CA GLN A 3 7.26 15.51 -28.90
C GLN A 3 7.37 13.98 -28.82
N PRO A 4 6.75 13.33 -27.81
CA PRO A 4 6.60 11.88 -27.86
C PRO A 4 5.93 11.50 -29.18
N ALA A 5 6.42 10.43 -29.81
CA ALA A 5 5.80 9.94 -31.04
C ALA A 5 4.32 9.62 -30.78
N ALA A 6 3.47 9.84 -31.79
CA ALA A 6 2.02 9.87 -31.66
C ALA A 6 1.38 8.61 -31.00
N SER A 7 2.05 7.45 -31.00
CA SER A 7 1.53 6.21 -30.41
C SER A 7 1.68 6.11 -28.89
N VAL A 8 2.76 6.65 -28.29
CA VAL A 8 2.89 6.67 -26.82
C VAL A 8 2.01 7.76 -26.23
N ALA A 9 1.82 8.90 -26.91
CA ALA A 9 0.90 9.94 -26.41
C ALA A 9 -0.58 9.49 -26.40
N ALA A 10 -0.92 8.41 -27.12
CA ALA A 10 -2.29 7.95 -27.35
C ALA A 10 -2.57 6.54 -26.78
N TRP A 11 -1.69 6.02 -25.90
CA TRP A 11 -1.91 4.69 -25.33
C TRP A 11 -3.12 4.63 -24.40
N GLU A 12 -3.89 3.56 -24.56
CA GLU A 12 -5.10 3.25 -23.82
C GLU A 12 -5.16 1.73 -23.62
N PHE A 13 -5.53 1.32 -22.41
CA PHE A 13 -5.70 -0.09 -22.04
C PHE A 13 -6.71 -0.76 -22.96
N LEU A 14 -6.38 -1.96 -23.45
CA LEU A 14 -7.23 -2.69 -24.37
C LEU A 14 -8.44 -3.25 -23.63
N VAL A 15 -9.62 -2.72 -23.95
CA VAL A 15 -10.91 -3.21 -23.45
C VAL A 15 -11.85 -3.34 -24.65
N SER A 16 -12.41 -4.53 -24.83
CA SER A 16 -13.38 -4.80 -25.90
C SER A 16 -14.61 -3.92 -25.75
N ARG A 17 -15.23 -3.52 -26.88
CA ARG A 17 -16.50 -2.79 -26.91
C ARG A 17 -17.55 -3.52 -26.07
N ARG A 18 -17.63 -4.85 -26.22
CA ARG A 18 -18.52 -5.70 -25.44
C ARG A 18 -18.28 -5.54 -23.93
N ALA A 19 -17.05 -5.63 -23.46
CA ALA A 19 -16.73 -5.45 -22.04
C ALA A 19 -17.03 -4.02 -21.57
N ARG A 20 -16.79 -3.01 -22.41
CA ARG A 20 -17.15 -1.62 -22.11
C ARG A 20 -18.66 -1.42 -21.95
N GLU A 21 -19.45 -2.02 -22.82
CA GLU A 21 -20.91 -1.96 -22.75
C GLU A 21 -21.44 -2.77 -21.55
N GLU A 22 -20.92 -3.98 -21.34
CA GLU A 22 -21.33 -4.89 -20.27
C GLU A 22 -21.04 -4.32 -18.88
N TYR A 23 -19.86 -3.72 -18.69
CA TYR A 23 -19.40 -3.17 -17.41
C TYR A 23 -19.57 -1.65 -17.30
N GLY A 24 -20.15 -0.98 -18.31
CA GLY A 24 -20.34 0.47 -18.32
C GLY A 24 -19.03 1.25 -18.22
N ILE A 25 -18.03 0.93 -19.05
CA ILE A 25 -16.70 1.58 -19.07
C ILE A 25 -16.68 2.66 -20.15
N ASP A 26 -16.96 3.90 -19.75
CA ASP A 26 -16.99 5.05 -20.66
C ASP A 26 -15.60 5.42 -21.20
N GLU A 27 -14.55 5.21 -20.41
CA GLU A 27 -13.17 5.54 -20.74
C GLU A 27 -12.24 4.41 -20.28
N ALA A 28 -11.47 3.87 -21.22
CA ALA A 28 -10.42 2.91 -20.92
C ALA A 28 -9.23 3.64 -20.27
N PRO A 29 -8.57 3.03 -19.25
CA PRO A 29 -7.42 3.62 -18.59
C PRO A 29 -6.30 4.04 -19.55
N THR A 30 -5.68 5.18 -19.30
CA THR A 30 -4.57 5.74 -20.10
C THR A 30 -3.27 5.79 -19.30
N HIS A 31 -2.23 6.39 -19.86
CA HIS A 31 -0.95 6.59 -19.16
C HIS A 31 -1.13 7.29 -17.81
N GLY A 32 -0.46 6.76 -16.79
CA GLY A 32 -0.41 7.39 -15.47
C GLY A 32 -1.73 7.37 -14.69
N VAL A 33 -2.73 6.58 -15.12
CA VAL A 33 -3.90 6.28 -14.27
C VAL A 33 -3.42 5.72 -12.94
N ASP A 34 -3.90 6.33 -11.86
CA ASP A 34 -3.56 5.93 -10.51
C ASP A 34 -4.27 4.62 -10.10
N LEU A 35 -3.80 4.03 -9.00
CA LEU A 35 -4.35 2.78 -8.50
C LEU A 35 -5.82 2.92 -8.05
N ALA A 36 -6.22 4.12 -7.60
CA ALA A 36 -7.59 4.41 -7.22
C ALA A 36 -8.55 4.25 -8.41
N GLY A 37 -8.19 4.80 -9.58
CA GLY A 37 -8.94 4.60 -10.83
C GLY A 37 -9.05 3.13 -11.22
N VAL A 38 -7.98 2.35 -11.06
CA VAL A 38 -8.00 0.90 -11.34
C VAL A 38 -8.88 0.13 -10.35
N ARG A 39 -8.86 0.48 -9.05
CA ARG A 39 -9.74 -0.13 -8.04
C ARG A 39 -11.21 0.13 -8.33
N LEU A 40 -11.56 1.35 -8.75
CA LEU A 40 -12.93 1.70 -9.16
C LEU A 40 -13.39 0.89 -10.38
N LEU A 41 -12.49 0.70 -11.36
CA LEU A 41 -12.77 -0.12 -12.53
C LEU A 41 -12.97 -1.60 -12.15
N ALA A 42 -12.09 -2.15 -11.32
CA ALA A 42 -12.20 -3.52 -10.83
C ALA A 42 -13.50 -3.73 -10.03
N GLU A 43 -13.87 -2.81 -9.15
CA GLU A 43 -15.12 -2.86 -8.39
C GLU A 43 -16.34 -2.87 -9.33
N ARG A 44 -16.32 -2.02 -10.37
CA ARG A 44 -17.40 -1.95 -11.38
C ARG A 44 -17.55 -3.28 -12.12
N ILE A 45 -16.45 -3.86 -12.61
CA ILE A 45 -16.44 -5.18 -13.27
C ILE A 45 -16.96 -6.25 -12.31
N ASN A 46 -16.46 -6.28 -11.07
CA ASN A 46 -16.83 -7.28 -10.08
C ASN A 46 -18.31 -7.21 -9.68
N ARG A 47 -18.91 -6.02 -9.64
CA ARG A 47 -20.35 -5.86 -9.38
C ARG A 47 -21.20 -6.57 -10.44
N HIS A 48 -20.78 -6.52 -11.71
CA HIS A 48 -21.48 -7.22 -12.79
C HIS A 48 -21.21 -8.74 -12.75
N ARG A 49 -19.93 -9.13 -12.61
CA ARG A 49 -19.53 -10.55 -12.53
C ARG A 49 -20.19 -11.31 -11.37
N THR A 50 -20.35 -10.67 -10.22
CA THR A 50 -20.97 -11.29 -9.04
C THR A 50 -22.50 -11.29 -9.10
N ALA A 51 -23.11 -10.32 -9.79
CA ALA A 51 -24.56 -10.24 -9.97
C ALA A 51 -25.10 -11.07 -11.16
N ALA A 52 -24.22 -11.59 -12.03
CA ALA A 52 -24.60 -12.38 -13.20
C ALA A 52 -25.32 -13.69 -12.82
N ALA A 53 -26.17 -14.20 -13.72
CA ALA A 53 -26.91 -15.45 -13.52
C ALA A 53 -26.00 -16.66 -13.28
N THR A 54 -24.79 -16.64 -13.84
CA THR A 54 -23.68 -17.56 -13.51
C THR A 54 -22.51 -16.70 -13.02
N PRO A 55 -22.34 -16.53 -11.70
CA PRO A 55 -21.31 -15.67 -11.16
C PRO A 55 -19.91 -16.11 -11.56
N ALA A 56 -19.10 -15.15 -12.02
CA ALA A 56 -17.68 -15.35 -12.28
C ALA A 56 -16.85 -14.91 -11.04
N PRO A 57 -15.65 -15.48 -10.83
CA PRO A 57 -14.76 -15.02 -9.77
C PRO A 57 -14.44 -13.52 -9.92
N PRO A 58 -14.38 -12.77 -8.81
CA PRO A 58 -13.97 -11.37 -8.84
C PRO A 58 -12.50 -11.25 -9.27
N ILE A 59 -12.18 -10.16 -9.95
CA ILE A 59 -10.83 -9.80 -10.36
C ILE A 59 -10.24 -8.84 -9.30
N PRO A 60 -9.08 -9.16 -8.72
CA PRO A 60 -8.33 -8.22 -7.89
C PRO A 60 -7.86 -7.00 -8.71
N ALA A 61 -7.83 -5.82 -8.09
CA ALA A 61 -7.43 -4.60 -8.77
C ALA A 61 -5.94 -4.63 -9.17
N GLY A 62 -5.10 -5.32 -8.39
CA GLY A 62 -3.70 -5.55 -8.70
C GLY A 62 -3.49 -6.37 -9.97
N GLN A 63 -4.30 -7.40 -10.23
CA GLN A 63 -4.23 -8.17 -11.49
C GLN A 63 -4.56 -7.30 -12.70
N LEU A 64 -5.61 -6.48 -12.59
CA LEU A 64 -6.00 -5.54 -13.63
C LEU A 64 -4.90 -4.49 -13.88
N ASN A 65 -4.33 -3.91 -12.81
CA ASN A 65 -3.23 -2.95 -12.93
C ASN A 65 -1.96 -3.59 -13.52
N ALA A 66 -1.68 -4.86 -13.18
CA ALA A 66 -0.52 -5.56 -13.69
C ALA A 66 -0.60 -5.80 -15.20
N LEU A 67 -1.77 -6.24 -15.69
CA LEU A 67 -1.97 -6.38 -17.13
C LEU A 67 -1.88 -5.03 -17.85
N ARG A 68 -2.48 -3.98 -17.27
CA ARG A 68 -2.36 -2.60 -17.75
C ARG A 68 -0.91 -2.15 -17.91
N LEU A 69 -0.07 -2.40 -16.90
CA LEU A 69 1.35 -2.06 -16.91
C LEU A 69 2.14 -2.87 -17.95
N ILE A 70 1.81 -4.16 -18.14
CA ILE A 70 2.40 -5.00 -19.17
C ILE A 70 2.07 -4.45 -20.56
N GLU A 71 0.80 -4.14 -20.84
CA GLU A 71 0.40 -3.53 -22.10
C GLU A 71 1.12 -2.21 -22.35
N GLU A 72 1.10 -1.30 -21.37
CA GLU A 72 1.79 -0.02 -21.46
C GLU A 72 3.28 -0.20 -21.78
N PHE A 73 3.92 -1.18 -21.16
CA PHE A 73 5.30 -1.54 -21.43
C PHE A 73 5.50 -2.07 -22.85
N LEU A 74 4.64 -2.96 -23.34
CA LEU A 74 4.71 -3.50 -24.71
C LEU A 74 4.61 -2.39 -25.77
N PHE A 75 3.71 -1.42 -25.60
CA PHE A 75 3.61 -0.29 -26.51
C PHE A 75 4.85 0.61 -26.48
N ARG A 76 5.47 0.81 -25.31
CA ARG A 76 6.75 1.52 -25.21
C ARG A 76 7.89 0.76 -25.90
N LEU A 77 7.89 -0.57 -25.87
CA LEU A 77 8.85 -1.38 -26.62
C LEU A 77 8.68 -1.21 -28.14
N ILE A 78 7.44 -1.25 -28.63
CA ILE A 78 7.12 -1.02 -30.04
C ILE A 78 7.56 0.38 -30.48
N ASP A 79 7.27 1.39 -29.67
CA ASP A 79 7.72 2.76 -29.96
C ASP A 79 9.25 2.91 -29.91
N GLY A 80 9.92 2.32 -28.92
CA GLY A 80 11.39 2.32 -28.83
C GLY A 80 12.04 1.64 -30.04
N TYR A 81 11.51 0.50 -30.46
CA TYR A 81 11.95 -0.19 -31.68
C TYR A 81 11.77 0.70 -32.93
N ARG A 82 10.61 1.34 -33.07
CA ARG A 82 10.33 2.27 -34.17
C ARG A 82 11.29 3.46 -34.18
N ARG A 83 11.53 4.10 -33.03
CA ARG A 83 12.49 5.23 -32.92
C ARG A 83 13.91 4.82 -33.29
N ARG A 84 14.31 3.58 -32.99
CA ARG A 84 15.64 3.05 -33.28
C ARG A 84 15.84 2.70 -34.76
N HIS A 85 14.87 2.04 -35.37
CA HIS A 85 14.99 1.51 -36.74
C HIS A 85 14.31 2.40 -37.79
N GLY A 86 13.65 3.48 -37.36
CA GLY A 86 12.87 4.39 -38.18
C GLY A 86 11.48 3.84 -38.53
N ASP A 87 10.56 4.71 -38.89
CA ASP A 87 9.18 4.31 -39.25
C ASP A 87 9.13 3.35 -40.45
N ALA A 88 10.17 3.32 -41.29
CA ALA A 88 10.25 2.47 -42.47
C ALA A 88 10.03 0.99 -42.15
N VAL A 89 10.60 0.48 -41.05
CA VAL A 89 10.48 -0.95 -40.71
C VAL A 89 9.03 -1.36 -40.42
N VAL A 90 8.23 -0.45 -39.85
CA VAL A 90 6.82 -0.74 -39.54
C VAL A 90 5.92 -0.54 -40.76
N LEU A 91 6.29 0.38 -41.67
CA LEU A 91 5.65 0.47 -42.98
C LEU A 91 5.94 -0.76 -43.84
N ASP A 92 7.16 -1.28 -43.79
CA ASP A 92 7.54 -2.50 -44.50
C ASP A 92 6.75 -3.70 -43.93
N ALA A 93 6.49 -3.72 -42.61
CA ALA A 93 5.62 -4.71 -41.98
C ALA A 93 4.17 -4.61 -42.48
N PHE A 94 3.68 -3.39 -42.68
CA PHE A 94 2.36 -3.12 -43.26
C PHE A 94 2.29 -3.59 -44.71
N GLY A 95 3.24 -3.19 -45.55
CA GLY A 95 3.33 -3.62 -46.95
C GLY A 95 3.47 -5.14 -47.09
N TRP A 96 4.23 -5.77 -46.19
CA TRP A 96 4.34 -7.23 -46.12
C TRP A 96 2.99 -7.93 -45.88
N LEU A 97 2.13 -7.35 -45.05
CA LEU A 97 0.78 -7.86 -44.84
C LEU A 97 -0.10 -7.64 -46.08
N GLU A 98 -0.05 -6.45 -46.67
CA GLU A 98 -0.83 -6.12 -47.89
C GLU A 98 -0.47 -7.03 -49.06
N GLU A 99 0.82 -7.32 -49.27
CA GLU A 99 1.28 -8.24 -50.32
C GLU A 99 0.76 -9.67 -50.12
N ARG A 100 0.60 -10.10 -48.86
CA ARG A 100 0.30 -11.49 -48.52
C ARG A 100 -1.19 -11.77 -48.32
N PHE A 101 -1.96 -10.78 -47.90
CA PHE A 101 -3.38 -10.90 -47.58
C PHE A 101 -4.29 -10.03 -48.45
N ALA A 102 -3.73 -9.21 -49.35
CA ALA A 102 -4.37 -8.11 -50.08
C ALA A 102 -4.70 -6.91 -49.18
N ALA A 103 -4.49 -5.70 -49.70
CA ALA A 103 -4.67 -4.44 -48.96
C ALA A 103 -6.09 -4.30 -48.38
N ASP A 104 -7.13 -4.58 -49.18
CA ASP A 104 -8.52 -4.50 -48.73
C ASP A 104 -8.80 -5.38 -47.50
N ARG A 105 -8.23 -6.60 -47.43
CA ARG A 105 -8.41 -7.46 -46.26
C ARG A 105 -7.67 -6.96 -45.02
N VAL A 106 -6.49 -6.37 -45.20
CA VAL A 106 -5.74 -5.77 -44.08
C VAL A 106 -6.54 -4.58 -43.53
N ASP A 107 -7.15 -3.79 -44.42
CA ASP A 107 -7.98 -2.65 -44.06
C ASP A 107 -9.27 -3.09 -43.34
N ASP A 108 -9.95 -4.11 -43.84
CA ASP A 108 -11.11 -4.71 -43.18
C ASP A 108 -10.76 -5.23 -41.78
N ALA A 109 -9.60 -5.87 -41.62
CA ALA A 109 -9.13 -6.36 -40.33
C ALA A 109 -8.82 -5.22 -39.34
N LEU A 110 -8.21 -4.14 -39.82
CA LEU A 110 -7.93 -2.95 -39.01
C LEU A 110 -9.24 -2.26 -38.60
N ALA A 111 -10.18 -2.10 -39.53
CA ALA A 111 -11.48 -1.50 -39.25
C ALA A 111 -12.24 -2.33 -38.21
N LEU A 112 -12.31 -3.65 -38.40
CA LEU A 112 -12.93 -4.55 -37.43
C LEU A 112 -12.24 -4.49 -36.06
N SER A 113 -10.91 -4.40 -36.01
CA SER A 113 -10.19 -4.26 -34.74
C SER A 113 -10.54 -2.96 -34.01
N VAL A 114 -10.76 -1.86 -34.74
CA VAL A 114 -11.20 -0.58 -34.17
C VAL A 114 -12.66 -0.66 -33.72
N ASP A 115 -13.52 -1.36 -34.44
CA ASP A 115 -14.90 -1.55 -34.01
C ASP A 115 -15.01 -2.41 -32.75
N LEU A 116 -14.26 -3.51 -32.67
CA LEU A 116 -14.27 -4.43 -31.54
C LEU A 116 -13.48 -3.90 -30.33
N TYR A 117 -12.41 -3.14 -30.56
CA TYR A 117 -11.54 -2.55 -29.53
C TYR A 117 -11.34 -1.05 -29.74
N PRO A 118 -12.42 -0.26 -29.64
CA PRO A 118 -12.41 1.14 -30.03
C PRO A 118 -11.51 1.96 -29.11
N PRO A 119 -10.61 2.78 -29.68
CA PRO A 119 -9.99 3.87 -28.94
C PRO A 119 -11.05 4.75 -28.26
N ASN A 120 -10.69 5.43 -27.18
CA ASN A 120 -11.64 6.26 -26.44
C ASN A 120 -12.30 7.33 -27.31
N GLU A 121 -11.56 7.92 -28.25
CA GLU A 121 -12.11 8.87 -29.23
C GLU A 121 -13.26 8.24 -30.03
N VAL A 122 -13.04 7.03 -30.57
CA VAL A 122 -14.03 6.30 -31.37
C VAL A 122 -15.24 5.93 -30.52
N TYR A 123 -15.01 5.40 -29.31
CA TYR A 123 -16.10 4.98 -28.42
C TYR A 123 -16.96 6.15 -27.94
N ARG A 124 -16.35 7.26 -27.51
CA ARG A 124 -17.09 8.43 -26.99
C ARG A 124 -17.84 9.18 -28.08
N SER A 125 -17.22 9.33 -29.25
CA SER A 125 -17.81 10.09 -30.35
C SER A 125 -18.76 9.27 -31.21
N GLY A 126 -18.84 7.94 -30.98
CA GLY A 126 -19.65 7.04 -31.80
C GLY A 126 -19.22 7.07 -33.28
N LEU A 127 -17.93 7.23 -33.53
CA LEU A 127 -17.38 7.23 -34.89
C LEU A 127 -17.34 5.79 -35.41
N ASP A 128 -17.63 5.63 -36.70
CA ASP A 128 -17.40 4.37 -37.40
C ASP A 128 -15.89 4.17 -37.62
N ALA A 129 -15.43 2.91 -37.63
CA ALA A 129 -14.01 2.58 -37.77
C ALA A 129 -13.37 3.06 -39.10
N GLU A 130 -14.03 2.87 -40.25
CA GLU A 130 -13.44 3.26 -41.54
C GLU A 130 -13.25 4.79 -41.67
N PRO A 131 -14.26 5.64 -41.36
CA PRO A 131 -14.05 7.08 -41.33
C PRO A 131 -12.99 7.51 -40.32
N TYR A 132 -12.91 6.86 -39.16
CA TYR A 132 -11.86 7.14 -38.18
C TYR A 132 -10.47 6.88 -38.77
N LEU A 133 -10.27 5.71 -39.39
CA LEU A 133 -9.00 5.30 -39.99
C LEU A 133 -8.61 6.18 -41.20
N ALA A 134 -9.57 6.73 -41.93
CA ALA A 134 -9.33 7.61 -43.07
C ALA A 134 -9.14 9.10 -42.69
N ALA A 135 -9.56 9.50 -41.49
CA ALA A 135 -9.55 10.90 -41.07
C ALA A 135 -8.20 11.35 -40.49
N GLY A 136 -7.79 12.58 -40.82
CA GLY A 136 -6.58 13.20 -40.27
C GLY A 136 -5.31 12.50 -40.80
N ASP A 137 -4.40 12.12 -39.89
CA ASP A 137 -3.24 11.30 -40.24
C ASP A 137 -3.65 9.81 -40.33
N ALA A 138 -4.26 9.44 -41.46
CA ALA A 138 -4.74 8.10 -41.73
C ALA A 138 -3.64 7.03 -41.59
N ARG A 139 -2.41 7.38 -41.98
CA ARG A 139 -1.26 6.48 -41.88
C ARG A 139 -0.90 6.21 -40.43
N ALA A 140 -0.81 7.24 -39.60
CA ALA A 140 -0.53 7.08 -38.17
C ALA A 140 -1.62 6.26 -37.45
N LYS A 141 -2.90 6.47 -37.80
CA LYS A 141 -4.02 5.72 -37.22
C LYS A 141 -4.02 4.24 -37.62
N ARG A 142 -3.76 3.93 -38.89
CA ARG A 142 -3.62 2.54 -39.36
C ARG A 142 -2.45 1.83 -38.68
N LEU A 143 -1.32 2.53 -38.55
CA LEU A 143 -0.14 2.03 -37.83
C LEU A 143 -0.49 1.72 -36.38
N TRP A 144 -1.13 2.67 -35.70
CA TRP A 144 -1.58 2.51 -34.33
C TRP A 144 -2.53 1.33 -34.14
N SER A 145 -3.52 1.17 -35.03
CA SER A 145 -4.43 0.02 -34.99
C SER A 145 -3.69 -1.31 -35.19
N LEU A 146 -2.67 -1.37 -36.04
CA LEU A 146 -1.84 -2.56 -36.19
C LEU A 146 -1.05 -2.87 -34.90
N GLU A 147 -0.44 -1.86 -34.28
CA GLU A 147 0.27 -2.00 -33.00
C GLU A 147 -0.68 -2.54 -31.92
N ARG A 148 -1.92 -2.04 -31.86
CA ARG A 148 -2.97 -2.54 -30.96
C ARG A 148 -3.34 -3.99 -31.22
N MET A 149 -3.47 -4.41 -32.49
CA MET A 149 -3.73 -5.81 -32.84
C MET A 149 -2.59 -6.74 -32.39
N VAL A 150 -1.33 -6.28 -32.50
CA VAL A 150 -0.17 -7.04 -31.99
C VAL A 150 -0.25 -7.20 -30.48
N VAL A 151 -0.51 -6.12 -29.73
CA VAL A 151 -0.63 -6.18 -28.26
C VAL A 151 -1.83 -7.02 -27.82
N LEU A 152 -2.98 -6.90 -28.50
CA LEU A 152 -4.15 -7.75 -28.27
C LEU A 152 -3.79 -9.24 -28.39
N TRP A 153 -3.10 -9.60 -29.48
CA TRP A 153 -2.65 -10.96 -29.68
C TRP A 153 -1.70 -11.44 -28.58
N LEU A 154 -0.75 -10.59 -28.15
CA LEU A 154 0.18 -10.91 -27.07
C LEU A 154 -0.52 -11.15 -25.72
N VAL A 155 -1.52 -10.33 -25.39
CA VAL A 155 -2.30 -10.43 -24.16
C VAL A 155 -3.20 -11.66 -24.17
N GLN A 156 -3.89 -11.94 -25.29
CA GLN A 156 -4.69 -13.15 -25.44
C GLN A 156 -3.85 -14.43 -25.24
N HIS A 157 -2.59 -14.40 -25.68
CA HIS A 157 -1.65 -15.52 -25.54
C HIS A 157 -0.87 -15.50 -24.21
N ASN A 158 -1.29 -14.71 -23.22
CA ASN A 158 -0.71 -14.67 -21.89
C ASN A 158 -1.54 -15.51 -20.89
N PRO A 159 -1.09 -16.72 -20.50
CA PRO A 159 -1.88 -17.60 -19.62
C PRO A 159 -2.18 -16.97 -18.25
N ALA A 160 -1.27 -16.15 -17.72
CA ALA A 160 -1.43 -15.44 -16.46
C ALA A 160 -2.55 -14.38 -16.50
N ALA A 161 -2.97 -13.95 -17.69
CA ALA A 161 -4.05 -12.98 -17.87
C ALA A 161 -5.44 -13.63 -18.04
N SER A 162 -5.55 -14.97 -18.00
CA SER A 162 -6.80 -15.70 -18.30
C SER A 162 -8.01 -15.30 -17.44
N SER A 163 -7.82 -14.81 -16.21
CA SER A 163 -8.90 -14.30 -15.35
C SER A 163 -9.56 -13.01 -15.89
N LEU A 164 -8.89 -12.31 -16.81
CA LEU A 164 -9.27 -11.04 -17.43
C LEU A 164 -9.70 -11.21 -18.90
N ALA A 165 -9.82 -12.44 -19.40
CA ALA A 165 -10.01 -12.73 -20.83
C ALA A 165 -11.28 -12.11 -21.45
N ASP A 166 -12.34 -11.90 -20.67
CA ASP A 166 -13.55 -11.17 -21.10
C ASP A 166 -13.27 -9.72 -21.54
N LEU A 167 -12.22 -9.09 -21.03
CA LEU A 167 -11.81 -7.75 -21.44
C LEU A 167 -11.16 -7.72 -22.82
N PHE A 168 -10.55 -8.82 -23.26
CA PHE A 168 -9.72 -8.87 -24.46
C PHE A 168 -9.98 -10.07 -25.39
N ASP A 169 -11.13 -10.74 -25.27
CA ASP A 169 -11.48 -11.91 -26.08
C ASP A 169 -11.51 -11.61 -27.59
N ASP A 170 -10.61 -12.25 -28.34
CA ASP A 170 -10.36 -11.96 -29.76
C ASP A 170 -11.07 -12.90 -30.75
N GLY A 171 -12.03 -13.71 -30.27
CA GLY A 171 -12.70 -14.72 -31.08
C GLY A 171 -13.43 -14.15 -32.30
N GLU A 172 -14.16 -13.04 -32.13
CA GLU A 172 -14.88 -12.39 -33.24
C GLU A 172 -13.91 -11.82 -34.30
N LEU A 173 -12.78 -11.27 -33.86
CA LEU A 173 -11.73 -10.80 -34.75
C LEU A 173 -11.11 -11.99 -35.52
N GLU A 174 -10.90 -13.14 -34.87
CA GLU A 174 -10.38 -14.36 -35.49
C GLU A 174 -11.28 -14.83 -36.63
N ASP A 175 -12.56 -15.02 -36.32
CA ASP A 175 -13.55 -15.63 -37.20
C ASP A 175 -13.81 -14.77 -38.46
N ALA A 176 -13.69 -13.44 -38.33
CA ALA A 176 -14.09 -12.51 -39.39
C ALA A 176 -12.93 -11.92 -40.21
N SER A 177 -11.67 -11.93 -39.73
CA SER A 177 -10.56 -11.21 -40.41
C SER A 177 -9.32 -12.04 -40.75
N GLY A 178 -9.13 -13.19 -40.11
CA GLY A 178 -7.87 -13.94 -40.22
C GLY A 178 -6.67 -13.23 -39.57
N TYR A 179 -6.91 -12.39 -38.55
CA TYR A 179 -5.83 -11.64 -37.89
C TYR A 179 -4.75 -12.54 -37.30
N ARG A 180 -5.06 -13.76 -36.81
CA ARG A 180 -4.03 -14.70 -36.30
C ARG A 180 -3.03 -15.10 -37.36
N GLN A 181 -3.48 -15.31 -38.61
CA GLN A 181 -2.59 -15.58 -39.73
C GLN A 181 -1.73 -14.35 -40.05
N MET A 182 -2.27 -13.14 -39.91
CA MET A 182 -1.51 -11.89 -40.04
C MET A 182 -0.45 -11.76 -38.94
N MET A 183 -0.77 -12.04 -37.67
CA MET A 183 0.19 -12.02 -36.56
C MET A 183 1.32 -13.05 -36.76
N ALA A 184 0.98 -14.27 -37.18
CA ALA A 184 1.97 -15.29 -37.53
C ALA A 184 2.87 -14.85 -38.71
N SER A 185 2.30 -14.13 -39.68
CA SER A 185 3.03 -13.55 -40.81
C SER A 185 3.98 -12.44 -40.37
N LEU A 186 3.56 -11.56 -39.45
CA LEU A 186 4.39 -10.51 -38.86
C LEU A 186 5.58 -11.08 -38.09
N ARG A 187 5.37 -12.15 -37.33
CA ARG A 187 6.48 -12.87 -36.67
C ARG A 187 7.53 -13.33 -37.69
N GLY A 188 7.09 -13.84 -38.84
CA GLY A 188 7.96 -14.24 -39.94
C GLY A 188 8.65 -13.06 -40.66
N PHE A 189 8.00 -11.90 -40.70
CA PHE A 189 8.60 -10.64 -41.18
C PHE A 189 9.72 -10.19 -40.25
N PHE A 190 9.46 -10.08 -38.94
CA PHE A 190 10.46 -9.62 -37.97
C PHE A 190 11.63 -10.60 -37.79
N ALA A 191 11.45 -11.88 -38.10
CA ALA A 191 12.56 -12.85 -38.18
C ALA A 191 13.58 -12.55 -39.30
N ARG A 192 13.24 -11.68 -40.27
CA ARG A 192 14.12 -11.26 -41.38
C ARG A 192 14.62 -9.82 -41.26
N HIS A 193 14.24 -9.14 -40.19
CA HIS A 193 14.60 -7.75 -39.93
C HIS A 193 15.51 -7.66 -38.71
N PRO A 194 16.28 -6.57 -38.57
CA PRO A 194 17.16 -6.39 -37.41
C PRO A 194 16.37 -6.50 -36.11
N GLY A 195 16.79 -7.39 -35.22
CA GLY A 195 16.28 -7.47 -33.86
C GLY A 195 16.73 -6.29 -32.99
N ILE A 196 16.51 -6.39 -31.68
CA ILE A 196 16.77 -5.30 -30.73
C ILE A 196 18.26 -5.15 -30.36
N ARG A 197 19.09 -6.20 -30.48
CA ARG A 197 20.50 -6.11 -30.07
C ARG A 197 21.34 -5.33 -31.09
N GLY A 198 21.93 -4.23 -30.64
CA GLY A 198 22.77 -3.37 -31.48
C GLY A 198 23.35 -2.15 -30.76
N ARG A 199 24.13 -2.34 -29.69
CA ARG A 199 25.27 -1.45 -29.39
C ARG A 199 26.46 -2.38 -29.17
N VAL A 200 27.40 -2.37 -30.11
CA VAL A 200 28.65 -3.17 -30.18
C VAL A 200 28.49 -4.60 -30.77
N GLY A 201 28.95 -4.76 -32.01
CA GLY A 201 29.49 -6.04 -32.51
C GLY A 201 28.72 -6.70 -33.66
N ASP A 202 29.48 -7.07 -34.69
CA ASP A 202 29.09 -7.65 -35.99
C ASP A 202 28.46 -9.06 -35.96
N ASP A 203 27.51 -9.36 -35.06
CA ASP A 203 26.73 -10.60 -35.13
C ASP A 203 25.29 -10.31 -35.59
N ALA A 204 24.95 -10.82 -36.79
CA ALA A 204 23.74 -10.52 -37.55
C ALA A 204 22.45 -11.18 -37.01
N ASP A 205 22.51 -11.92 -35.92
CA ASP A 205 21.36 -12.63 -35.34
C ASP A 205 20.94 -11.97 -34.01
N GLY A 206 20.34 -10.78 -34.10
CA GLY A 206 19.61 -10.20 -32.97
C GLY A 206 18.36 -11.02 -32.64
N ASP A 207 17.94 -11.03 -31.37
CA ASP A 207 16.67 -11.68 -30.97
C ASP A 207 15.49 -11.05 -31.75
N ASN A 208 14.66 -11.89 -32.38
CA ASN A 208 13.48 -11.48 -33.13
C ASN A 208 12.60 -10.56 -32.26
N PHE A 209 12.35 -9.32 -32.72
CA PHE A 209 11.59 -8.32 -31.97
C PHE A 209 10.21 -8.84 -31.52
N PHE A 210 9.54 -9.61 -32.38
CA PHE A 210 8.25 -10.19 -32.06
C PHE A 210 8.34 -11.24 -30.94
N ASP A 211 9.42 -12.04 -30.91
CA ASP A 211 9.67 -13.01 -29.85
C ASP A 211 10.10 -12.34 -28.53
N LEU A 212 10.70 -11.13 -28.62
CA LEU A 212 11.03 -10.31 -27.46
C LEU A 212 9.77 -9.80 -26.75
N LEU A 213 8.76 -9.34 -27.51
CA LEU A 213 7.48 -8.90 -26.95
C LEU A 213 6.75 -10.03 -26.18
N GLN A 214 6.97 -11.29 -26.55
CA GLN A 214 6.43 -12.46 -25.86
C GLN A 214 7.24 -12.91 -24.63
N THR A 215 8.38 -12.28 -24.35
CA THR A 215 9.28 -12.72 -23.26
C THR A 215 8.58 -12.82 -21.91
N PRO A 216 7.74 -11.85 -21.47
CA PRO A 216 7.10 -11.93 -20.16
C PRO A 216 6.22 -13.18 -20.02
N SER A 217 5.28 -13.39 -20.96
CA SER A 217 4.36 -14.52 -20.91
C SER A 217 5.03 -15.86 -21.22
N ARG A 218 6.13 -15.88 -21.96
CA ARG A 218 6.90 -17.11 -22.23
C ARG A 218 7.73 -17.57 -21.04
N GLU A 219 8.47 -16.65 -20.42
CA GLU A 219 9.38 -16.99 -19.31
C GLU A 219 8.65 -17.16 -17.98
N ARG A 220 7.51 -16.45 -17.80
CA ARG A 220 6.70 -16.43 -16.58
C ARG A 220 5.20 -16.64 -16.90
N PRO A 221 4.81 -17.79 -17.47
CA PRO A 221 3.47 -18.01 -18.00
C PRO A 221 2.36 -17.98 -16.95
N ASP A 222 2.67 -18.30 -15.69
CA ASP A 222 1.66 -18.57 -14.66
C ASP A 222 1.49 -17.43 -13.64
N SER A 223 2.22 -16.32 -13.78
CA SER A 223 2.20 -15.24 -12.76
C SER A 223 2.46 -13.85 -13.34
N LEU A 224 1.46 -12.97 -13.23
CA LEU A 224 1.60 -11.53 -13.54
C LEU A 224 2.64 -10.87 -12.63
N THR A 225 2.71 -11.27 -11.35
CA THR A 225 3.71 -10.80 -10.38
C THR A 225 5.12 -11.06 -10.91
N ALA A 226 5.40 -12.30 -11.32
CA ALA A 226 6.71 -12.67 -11.84
C ALA A 226 7.03 -12.01 -13.20
N GLN A 227 6.01 -11.72 -14.02
CA GLN A 227 6.16 -10.95 -15.26
C GLN A 227 6.59 -9.51 -14.96
N LEU A 228 5.92 -8.80 -14.05
CA LEU A 228 6.31 -7.44 -13.66
C LEU A 228 7.72 -7.40 -13.05
N GLU A 229 8.08 -8.36 -12.20
CA GLU A 229 9.44 -8.47 -11.64
C GLU A 229 10.51 -8.68 -12.71
N LEU A 230 10.21 -9.51 -13.72
CA LEU A 230 11.10 -9.71 -14.86
C LEU A 230 11.27 -8.40 -15.64
N LEU A 231 10.17 -7.73 -15.97
CA LEU A 231 10.18 -6.46 -16.69
C LEU A 231 10.96 -5.40 -15.94
N ALA A 232 10.64 -5.15 -14.66
CA ALA A 232 11.33 -4.16 -13.84
C ALA A 232 12.84 -4.42 -13.76
N ARG A 233 13.23 -5.69 -13.60
CA ARG A 233 14.64 -6.09 -13.50
C ARG A 233 15.38 -5.89 -14.82
N VAL A 234 14.83 -6.39 -15.93
CA VAL A 234 15.51 -6.29 -17.23
C VAL A 234 15.60 -4.85 -17.67
N VAL A 235 14.55 -4.04 -17.47
CA VAL A 235 14.57 -2.62 -17.80
C VAL A 235 15.58 -1.84 -16.95
N GLN A 236 15.70 -2.18 -15.66
CA GLN A 236 16.64 -1.53 -14.75
C GLN A 236 18.10 -1.93 -15.01
N GLN A 237 18.36 -3.21 -15.31
CA GLN A 237 19.72 -3.76 -15.39
C GLN A 237 20.26 -3.83 -16.83
N HIS A 238 19.37 -4.04 -17.80
CA HIS A 238 19.67 -4.28 -19.20
C HIS A 238 18.69 -3.55 -20.14
N PRO A 239 18.51 -2.22 -20.01
CA PRO A 239 17.61 -1.46 -20.89
C PRO A 239 17.95 -1.65 -22.38
N GLU A 240 19.22 -1.91 -22.71
CA GLU A 240 19.68 -2.24 -24.06
C GLU A 240 19.09 -3.55 -24.61
N ALA A 241 18.70 -4.50 -23.75
CA ALA A 241 18.05 -5.76 -24.17
C ALA A 241 16.65 -5.51 -24.76
N PHE A 242 16.05 -4.37 -24.42
CA PHE A 242 14.79 -3.88 -24.97
C PHE A 242 14.98 -2.71 -25.94
N GLY A 243 16.23 -2.34 -26.24
CA GLY A 243 16.54 -1.27 -27.17
C GLY A 243 16.20 0.13 -26.63
N ILE A 244 15.90 0.23 -25.34
CA ILE A 244 15.52 1.47 -24.64
C ILE A 244 16.79 2.26 -24.32
N ASP A 245 16.81 3.57 -24.60
CA ASP A 245 17.89 4.42 -24.13
C ASP A 245 17.67 4.74 -22.63
N PRO A 246 18.66 4.47 -21.74
CA PRO A 246 18.53 4.78 -20.31
C PRO A 246 18.21 6.25 -20.01
N SER A 247 18.51 7.17 -20.93
CA SER A 247 18.22 8.59 -20.81
C SER A 247 16.80 8.98 -21.21
N GLU A 248 15.95 8.03 -21.63
CA GLU A 248 14.55 8.29 -21.96
C GLU A 248 13.75 8.75 -20.74
N LEU A 249 13.19 9.96 -20.83
CA LEU A 249 12.32 10.54 -19.81
C LEU A 249 11.11 9.63 -19.59
N GLY A 250 10.98 9.08 -18.38
CA GLY A 250 9.90 8.18 -17.98
C GLY A 250 10.31 6.71 -17.83
N LEU A 251 11.57 6.34 -18.12
CA LEU A 251 12.08 4.99 -17.83
C LEU A 251 12.09 4.69 -16.33
N GLU A 252 12.65 5.60 -15.53
CA GLU A 252 12.65 5.50 -14.07
C GLU A 252 11.23 5.38 -13.52
N THR A 253 10.32 6.24 -13.99
CA THR A 253 8.90 6.22 -13.64
C THR A 253 8.22 4.91 -14.02
N MET A 254 8.57 4.31 -15.16
CA MET A 254 8.06 3.00 -15.59
C MET A 254 8.57 1.89 -14.67
N VAL A 255 9.87 1.87 -14.35
CA VAL A 255 10.43 0.89 -13.40
C VAL A 255 9.77 1.01 -12.03
N GLU A 256 9.55 2.24 -11.55
CA GLU A 256 8.82 2.47 -10.30
C GLU A 256 7.37 1.99 -10.36
N SER A 257 6.69 2.20 -11.49
CA SER A 257 5.30 1.75 -11.69
C SER A 257 5.19 0.22 -11.75
N LEU A 258 6.12 -0.45 -12.44
CA LEU A 258 6.21 -1.92 -12.43
C LEU A 258 6.45 -2.46 -11.03
N LYS A 259 7.38 -1.84 -10.28
CA LYS A 259 7.69 -2.21 -8.89
C LYS A 259 6.51 -2.00 -7.94
N ARG A 260 5.80 -0.87 -8.06
CA ARG A 260 4.55 -0.64 -7.30
C ARG A 260 3.46 -1.64 -7.68
N GLY A 261 3.36 -2.02 -8.96
CA GLY A 261 2.44 -3.07 -9.41
C GLY A 261 2.72 -4.42 -8.73
N VAL A 262 4.00 -4.79 -8.57
CA VAL A 262 4.42 -5.96 -7.80
C VAL A 262 4.01 -5.84 -6.33
N ASP A 263 4.21 -4.67 -5.72
CA ASP A 263 3.83 -4.45 -4.32
C ASP A 263 2.32 -4.63 -4.08
N VAL A 264 1.48 -4.13 -4.99
CA VAL A 264 0.02 -4.28 -4.92
C VAL A 264 -0.40 -5.74 -5.08
N LEU A 265 0.21 -6.47 -6.03
CA LEU A 265 -0.07 -7.90 -6.19
C LEU A 265 0.33 -8.72 -4.95
N ARG A 266 1.50 -8.44 -4.37
CA ARG A 266 1.95 -9.09 -3.13
C ARG A 266 1.03 -8.81 -1.94
N GLU A 267 0.43 -7.61 -1.91
CA GLU A 267 -0.55 -7.24 -0.90
C GLU A 267 -1.84 -8.06 -1.05
N GLU A 268 -2.36 -8.22 -2.27
CA GLU A 268 -3.57 -9.00 -2.56
C GLU A 268 -3.37 -10.53 -2.44
N GLU A 269 -2.16 -11.03 -2.72
CA GLU A 269 -1.81 -12.45 -2.61
C GLU A 269 -1.53 -12.90 -1.16
N ARG A 270 -1.42 -11.96 -0.21
CA ARG A 270 -1.18 -12.31 1.20
C ARG A 270 -2.37 -13.07 1.78
N PRO A 271 -2.16 -14.27 2.37
CA PRO A 271 -3.22 -15.02 3.00
C PRO A 271 -3.87 -14.22 4.13
N PHE A 272 -5.18 -13.97 4.03
CA PHE A 272 -5.99 -13.45 5.13
C PHE A 272 -6.53 -14.62 5.97
N PHE A 273 -6.18 -14.67 7.26
CA PHE A 273 -6.73 -15.64 8.21
C PHE A 273 -7.68 -14.95 9.20
N PRO A 274 -9.00 -15.00 8.99
CA PRO A 274 -9.95 -14.39 9.92
C PRO A 274 -10.07 -15.24 11.19
N GLY A 275 -9.84 -14.63 12.37
CA GLY A 275 -10.26 -15.20 13.66
C GLY A 275 -9.49 -14.71 14.90
N PRO A 276 -10.15 -14.58 16.07
CA PRO A 276 -9.46 -14.36 17.33
C PRO A 276 -8.75 -15.66 17.74
N GLY A 277 -7.44 -15.73 17.51
CA GLY A 277 -6.63 -16.93 17.79
C GLY A 277 -6.16 -17.71 16.57
N GLY A 278 -6.33 -17.19 15.35
CA GLY A 278 -5.50 -17.63 14.23
C GLY A 278 -4.04 -17.38 14.62
N GLY A 279 -3.24 -18.44 14.76
CA GLY A 279 -1.80 -18.30 14.97
C GLY A 279 -1.20 -17.37 13.91
N PRO A 280 -0.05 -16.73 14.19
CA PRO A 280 0.57 -15.84 13.23
C PRO A 280 0.65 -16.57 11.87
N PRO A 281 0.18 -15.96 10.76
CA PRO A 281 0.47 -16.50 9.44
C PRO A 281 1.96 -16.80 9.36
N GLU A 282 2.36 -17.83 8.59
CA GLU A 282 3.78 -18.00 8.29
C GLU A 282 4.31 -16.64 7.87
N PRO A 283 5.35 -16.11 8.54
CA PRO A 283 5.88 -14.81 8.19
C PRO A 283 6.23 -14.88 6.70
N ALA A 284 5.59 -14.03 5.90
CA ALA A 284 6.01 -13.78 4.53
C ALA A 284 7.54 -13.68 4.57
N PRO A 285 8.29 -14.38 3.68
CA PRO A 285 9.72 -14.55 3.80
C PRO A 285 10.32 -13.20 4.17
N ALA A 286 10.71 -13.08 5.44
CA ALA A 286 11.19 -11.82 5.95
C ALA A 286 12.46 -11.58 5.14
N GLU A 287 12.41 -10.57 4.26
CA GLU A 287 13.64 -10.09 3.65
C GLU A 287 14.62 -9.92 4.80
N VAL A 288 15.72 -10.67 4.75
CA VAL A 288 16.75 -10.60 5.78
C VAL A 288 17.22 -9.16 5.76
N LEU A 289 16.78 -8.40 6.77
CA LEU A 289 17.08 -6.99 6.86
C LEU A 289 18.59 -6.87 6.97
N THR A 290 19.23 -6.47 5.88
CA THR A 290 20.66 -6.18 5.88
C THR A 290 20.87 -4.89 6.65
N PHE A 291 21.84 -4.87 7.57
CA PHE A 291 22.22 -3.67 8.33
C PHE A 291 23.39 -2.92 7.66
N ALA A 292 23.67 -3.23 6.39
CA ALA A 292 24.80 -2.68 5.64
C ALA A 292 24.65 -1.18 5.35
N ASP A 293 23.40 -0.69 5.24
CA ASP A 293 23.07 0.71 4.94
C ASP A 293 22.76 1.53 6.19
N LEU A 294 22.98 0.98 7.40
CA LEU A 294 23.14 1.83 8.57
C LEU A 294 24.41 2.63 8.32
N ALA A 295 24.25 3.85 7.80
CA ALA A 295 25.24 4.89 7.98
C ALA A 295 25.76 4.78 9.42
N GLU A 296 27.07 4.84 9.59
CA GLU A 296 27.75 4.76 10.88
C GLU A 296 27.30 5.92 11.79
N ASP A 297 26.05 5.89 12.26
CA ASP A 297 25.54 6.83 13.23
C ASP A 297 26.34 6.57 14.51
N GLU A 298 27.11 7.57 14.90
CA GLU A 298 28.00 7.50 16.05
C GLU A 298 27.19 7.09 17.29
N GLN A 299 27.54 5.94 17.87
CA GLN A 299 26.90 5.48 19.10
C GLN A 299 27.25 6.45 20.23
N ARG A 300 26.25 7.15 20.76
CA ARG A 300 26.41 7.98 21.97
C ARG A 300 25.41 7.57 23.02
N PHE A 301 25.70 6.45 23.67
CA PHE A 301 24.97 6.03 24.86
C PHE A 301 25.31 6.96 26.01
N THR A 302 24.32 7.33 26.82
CA THR A 302 24.55 7.96 28.12
C THR A 302 25.19 6.94 29.07
N GLU A 303 26.04 7.39 29.98
CA GLU A 303 26.55 6.50 31.03
C GLU A 303 25.41 6.03 31.95
N ASP A 304 25.36 4.72 32.18
CA ASP A 304 24.42 4.14 33.14
C ASP A 304 24.70 4.67 34.54
N ARG A 305 23.64 5.00 35.28
CA ARG A 305 23.74 5.29 36.71
C ARG A 305 23.80 3.98 37.48
N ASP A 306 24.48 3.97 38.63
CA ASP A 306 24.70 2.78 39.48
C ASP A 306 23.45 1.90 39.71
N TRP A 307 22.26 2.52 39.81
CA TRP A 307 21.02 1.80 40.07
C TRP A 307 20.40 1.11 38.84
N MET A 308 20.73 1.56 37.62
CA MET A 308 20.12 1.05 36.38
C MET A 308 20.41 -0.44 36.15
N PRO A 309 21.67 -0.93 36.24
CA PRO A 309 21.95 -2.36 36.09
C PRO A 309 21.46 -3.23 37.26
N GLU A 310 21.15 -2.62 38.40
CA GLU A 310 20.64 -3.30 39.61
C GLU A 310 19.10 -3.29 39.73
N LEU A 311 18.39 -2.78 38.71
CA LEU A 311 16.94 -2.68 38.74
C LEU A 311 16.27 -4.07 38.68
N VAL A 312 15.50 -4.40 39.71
CA VAL A 312 14.62 -5.57 39.75
C VAL A 312 13.18 -5.09 39.65
N LEU A 313 12.58 -5.25 38.48
CA LEU A 313 11.30 -4.66 38.12
C LEU A 313 10.13 -5.65 38.29
N LEU A 314 9.09 -5.22 38.99
CA LEU A 314 7.81 -5.93 39.05
C LEU A 314 6.79 -5.25 38.15
N ALA A 315 6.27 -5.96 37.15
CA ALA A 315 5.22 -5.46 36.26
C ALA A 315 3.82 -5.81 36.80
N LYS A 316 2.92 -4.82 36.80
CA LYS A 316 1.53 -4.97 37.22
C LYS A 316 0.59 -4.33 36.22
N ASN A 317 -0.37 -5.11 35.71
CA ASN A 317 -1.57 -4.53 35.11
C ASN A 317 -2.35 -3.82 36.20
N THR A 318 -2.44 -2.49 36.12
CA THR A 318 -2.89 -1.66 37.26
C THR A 318 -4.31 -2.03 37.70
N LEU A 319 -5.28 -2.09 36.80
CA LEU A 319 -6.67 -2.39 37.15
C LEU A 319 -6.83 -3.81 37.72
N VAL A 320 -6.15 -4.80 37.13
CA VAL A 320 -6.16 -6.18 37.64
C VAL A 320 -5.53 -6.26 39.02
N TRP A 321 -4.44 -5.53 39.24
CA TRP A 321 -3.74 -5.54 40.51
C TRP A 321 -4.54 -4.86 41.62
N LEU A 322 -5.21 -3.74 41.34
CA LEU A 322 -6.07 -3.06 42.30
C LEU A 322 -7.28 -3.93 42.71
N ASP A 323 -7.89 -4.67 41.77
CA ASP A 323 -8.91 -5.68 42.09
C ASP A 323 -8.35 -6.83 42.95
N GLN A 324 -7.16 -7.35 42.63
CA GLN A 324 -6.48 -8.36 43.44
C GLN A 324 -6.21 -7.86 44.87
N LEU A 325 -5.74 -6.62 45.02
CA LEU A 325 -5.51 -6.02 46.34
C LEU A 325 -6.83 -5.81 47.09
N THR A 326 -7.88 -5.36 46.40
CA THR A 326 -9.22 -5.19 47.00
C THR A 326 -9.69 -6.49 47.65
N ARG A 327 -9.52 -7.62 46.95
CA ARG A 327 -9.88 -8.95 47.46
C ARG A 327 -8.95 -9.42 48.58
N ALA A 328 -7.65 -9.21 48.45
CA ALA A 328 -6.67 -9.66 49.43
C ALA A 328 -6.75 -8.91 50.77
N TRP A 329 -7.12 -7.63 50.73
CA TRP A 329 -7.21 -6.75 51.90
C TRP A 329 -8.65 -6.55 52.41
N GLU A 330 -9.62 -7.21 51.77
CA GLU A 330 -11.05 -7.13 52.09
C GLU A 330 -11.56 -5.67 52.24
N ARG A 331 -11.00 -4.75 51.43
CA ARG A 331 -11.36 -3.33 51.42
C ARG A 331 -11.34 -2.77 50.00
N PRO A 332 -12.18 -1.79 49.64
CA PRO A 332 -12.11 -1.13 48.34
C PRO A 332 -10.75 -0.49 48.10
N ILE A 333 -10.11 -0.82 46.96
CA ILE A 333 -8.86 -0.20 46.49
C ILE A 333 -9.04 0.04 44.99
N HIS A 334 -9.31 1.29 44.64
CA HIS A 334 -9.59 1.74 43.26
C HIS A 334 -8.56 2.75 42.76
N ARG A 335 -7.86 3.44 43.67
CA ARG A 335 -6.89 4.48 43.35
C ARG A 335 -5.46 4.09 43.71
N LEU A 336 -4.49 4.75 43.07
CA LEU A 336 -3.06 4.51 43.30
C LEU A 336 -2.63 4.85 44.73
N ASP A 337 -3.21 5.89 45.32
CA ASP A 337 -2.93 6.33 46.69
C ASP A 337 -3.52 5.38 47.75
N GLU A 338 -4.46 4.52 47.40
CA GLU A 338 -5.08 3.54 48.30
C GLU A 338 -4.29 2.22 48.43
N ILE A 339 -3.26 2.02 47.60
CA ILE A 339 -2.36 0.87 47.68
C ILE A 339 -1.77 0.81 49.11
N PRO A 340 -1.91 -0.32 49.84
CA PRO A 340 -1.43 -0.47 51.21
C PRO A 340 0.08 -0.28 51.32
N ASP A 341 0.53 0.31 52.42
CA ASP A 341 1.96 0.48 52.69
C ASP A 341 2.65 -0.88 52.90
N GLU A 342 1.93 -1.83 53.50
CA GLU A 342 2.37 -3.20 53.74
C GLU A 342 2.64 -3.96 52.43
N GLU A 343 1.91 -3.62 51.36
CA GLU A 343 2.16 -4.20 50.04
C GLU A 343 3.51 -3.71 49.48
N LEU A 344 3.80 -2.42 49.66
CA LEU A 344 5.07 -1.82 49.25
C LEU A 344 6.23 -2.34 50.11
N ASP A 345 6.02 -2.53 51.42
CA ASP A 345 6.99 -3.14 52.33
C ASP A 345 7.35 -4.55 51.87
N ARG A 346 6.33 -5.37 51.58
CA ARG A 346 6.52 -6.73 51.08
C ARG A 346 7.30 -6.77 49.77
N MET A 347 7.01 -5.86 48.83
CA MET A 347 7.77 -5.76 47.58
C MET A 347 9.25 -5.47 47.84
N ALA A 348 9.54 -4.54 48.75
CA ALA A 348 10.91 -4.20 49.11
C ALA A 348 11.62 -5.37 49.82
N GLU A 349 10.94 -6.09 50.71
CA GLU A 349 11.46 -7.29 51.38
C GLU A 349 11.80 -8.41 50.38
N TRP A 350 11.02 -8.54 49.31
CA TRP A 350 11.29 -9.47 48.21
C TRP A 350 12.44 -9.02 47.29
N GLY A 351 12.98 -7.82 47.50
CA GLY A 351 14.11 -7.27 46.74
C GLY A 351 13.72 -6.55 45.44
N PHE A 352 12.43 -6.25 45.23
CA PHE A 352 12.04 -5.42 44.09
C PHE A 352 12.44 -3.96 44.31
N THR A 353 13.12 -3.38 43.32
CA THR A 353 13.58 -1.98 43.34
C THR A 353 12.85 -1.11 42.30
N GLY A 354 11.97 -1.71 41.50
CA GLY A 354 11.08 -1.02 40.57
C GLY A 354 9.68 -1.61 40.53
N LEU A 355 8.68 -0.76 40.31
CA LEU A 355 7.28 -1.13 40.11
C LEU A 355 6.78 -0.50 38.80
N TRP A 356 6.54 -1.33 37.79
CA TRP A 356 5.96 -0.93 36.51
C TRP A 356 4.45 -1.06 36.53
N LEU A 357 3.77 0.08 36.43
CA LEU A 357 2.32 0.18 36.37
C LEU A 357 1.87 0.28 34.91
N ILE A 358 1.24 -0.78 34.40
CA ILE A 358 0.72 -0.86 33.04
C ILE A 358 -0.68 -0.23 33.02
N GLY A 359 -0.91 0.69 32.08
CA GLY A 359 -2.23 1.27 31.81
C GLY A 359 -2.71 2.28 32.84
N ILE A 360 -1.84 3.20 33.27
CA ILE A 360 -2.16 4.27 34.24
C ILE A 360 -2.71 5.55 33.60
N PHE A 361 -2.50 5.73 32.30
CA PHE A 361 -2.93 6.92 31.57
C PHE A 361 -4.40 6.83 31.13
N GLU A 362 -5.02 7.98 30.89
CA GLU A 362 -6.41 8.10 30.43
C GLU A 362 -6.59 7.34 29.11
N ARG A 363 -7.54 6.40 29.09
CA ARG A 363 -7.76 5.47 27.97
C ARG A 363 -8.89 5.92 27.06
N SER A 364 -8.85 5.42 25.83
CA SER A 364 -9.89 5.62 24.82
C SER A 364 -11.22 5.00 25.25
N ARG A 365 -12.31 5.78 25.27
CA ARG A 365 -13.67 5.25 25.49
C ARG A 365 -14.15 4.49 24.27
N ALA A 366 -13.74 4.92 23.07
CA ALA A 366 -13.98 4.21 21.84
C ALA A 366 -13.37 2.79 21.86
N SER A 367 -12.15 2.60 22.40
CA SER A 367 -11.54 1.28 22.58
C SER A 367 -12.40 0.33 23.41
N GLU A 368 -12.91 0.79 24.55
CA GLU A 368 -13.86 0.02 25.36
C GLU A 368 -15.12 -0.32 24.55
N ARG A 369 -15.73 0.69 23.91
CA ARG A 369 -16.96 0.52 23.14
C ARG A 369 -16.81 -0.50 22.01
N ILE A 370 -15.69 -0.48 21.30
CA ILE A 370 -15.37 -1.44 20.23
C ILE A 370 -15.34 -2.87 20.78
N LYS A 371 -14.66 -3.11 21.90
CA LYS A 371 -14.59 -4.46 22.50
C LYS A 371 -15.96 -4.97 22.93
N GLN A 372 -16.80 -4.10 23.49
CA GLN A 372 -18.17 -4.43 23.85
C GLN A 372 -19.00 -4.80 22.61
N LEU A 373 -18.88 -4.03 21.53
CA LEU A 373 -19.54 -4.32 20.24
C LEU A 373 -19.07 -5.65 19.64
N CYS A 374 -17.81 -6.01 19.83
CA CYS A 374 -17.23 -7.28 19.38
C CYS A 374 -17.50 -8.47 20.33
N GLY A 375 -18.41 -8.32 21.31
CA GLY A 375 -18.90 -9.42 22.15
C GLY A 375 -18.24 -9.55 23.51
N ASN A 376 -17.49 -8.54 23.99
CA ASN A 376 -16.89 -8.53 25.33
C ASN A 376 -17.44 -7.37 26.19
N PRO A 377 -18.64 -7.51 26.79
CA PRO A 377 -19.33 -6.42 27.48
C PRO A 377 -18.63 -5.93 28.76
N GLU A 378 -17.77 -6.76 29.37
CA GLU A 378 -17.02 -6.42 30.60
C GLU A 378 -15.61 -5.91 30.32
N ALA A 379 -15.20 -5.82 29.05
CA ALA A 379 -13.85 -5.40 28.70
C ALA A 379 -13.62 -3.91 28.93
N ALA A 380 -12.61 -3.58 29.73
CA ALA A 380 -12.05 -2.24 29.77
C ALA A 380 -11.31 -1.89 28.47
N ALA A 381 -11.16 -0.58 28.23
CA ALA A 381 -10.32 -0.02 27.17
C ALA A 381 -8.89 -0.58 27.19
N SER A 382 -8.27 -0.70 26.01
CA SER A 382 -6.87 -1.12 25.89
C SER A 382 -5.97 -0.17 26.67
N ALA A 383 -5.01 -0.73 27.42
CA ALA A 383 -3.98 0.07 28.10
C ALA A 383 -3.06 0.82 27.12
N TYR A 384 -3.08 0.43 25.83
CA TYR A 384 -2.26 1.00 24.76
C TYR A 384 -3.06 1.88 23.80
N SER A 385 -4.38 2.00 23.97
CA SER A 385 -5.22 2.97 23.25
C SER A 385 -5.50 4.17 24.16
N LEU A 386 -4.65 5.20 24.05
CA LEU A 386 -4.61 6.32 24.98
C LEU A 386 -5.42 7.53 24.47
N CYS A 387 -6.26 8.08 25.34
CA CYS A 387 -6.91 9.36 25.08
C CYS A 387 -5.95 10.53 25.34
N ALA A 388 -5.21 10.47 26.45
CA ALA A 388 -4.23 11.47 26.85
C ALA A 388 -3.18 10.90 27.81
N TYR A 389 -1.98 11.51 27.85
CA TYR A 389 -0.88 11.17 28.77
C TYR A 389 -1.02 11.80 30.17
N ARG A 390 -2.26 11.89 30.67
CA ARG A 390 -2.60 12.24 32.06
C ARG A 390 -2.97 10.97 32.82
N VAL A 391 -2.61 10.88 34.09
CA VAL A 391 -3.01 9.73 34.91
C VAL A 391 -4.53 9.71 35.01
N ALA A 392 -5.13 8.54 34.81
CA ALA A 392 -6.57 8.42 34.73
C ALA A 392 -7.24 8.89 36.04
N GLU A 393 -8.31 9.66 35.92
CA GLU A 393 -9.02 10.21 37.10
C GLU A 393 -9.62 9.09 37.97
N GLU A 394 -10.03 7.97 37.35
CA GLU A 394 -10.51 6.78 38.08
C GLU A 394 -9.43 6.15 38.98
N LEU A 395 -8.15 6.35 38.63
CA LEU A 395 -7.00 5.91 39.43
C LEU A 395 -6.53 6.98 40.43
N GLY A 396 -7.19 8.13 40.44
CA GLY A 396 -6.94 9.25 41.32
C GLY A 396 -6.03 10.35 40.79
N GLY A 397 -5.72 10.33 39.50
CA GLY A 397 -4.99 11.39 38.83
C GLY A 397 -3.54 11.55 39.29
N ASP A 398 -2.92 12.66 38.88
CA ASP A 398 -1.50 12.93 39.17
C ASP A 398 -1.22 13.06 40.69
N GLU A 399 -2.20 13.47 41.49
CA GLU A 399 -2.06 13.56 42.95
C GLU A 399 -1.90 12.17 43.60
N ALA A 400 -2.70 11.19 43.18
CA ALA A 400 -2.61 9.83 43.68
C ALA A 400 -1.29 9.18 43.26
N LEU A 401 -0.86 9.40 42.01
CA LEU A 401 0.45 8.95 41.53
C LEU A 401 1.59 9.54 42.37
N GLU A 402 1.56 10.84 42.64
CA GLU A 402 2.60 11.51 43.42
C GLU A 402 2.67 11.00 44.86
N THR A 403 1.52 10.71 45.46
CA THR A 403 1.42 10.10 46.79
C THR A 403 2.02 8.69 46.81
N LEU A 404 1.66 7.85 45.84
CA LEU A 404 2.24 6.51 45.68
C LEU A 404 3.76 6.59 45.45
N ARG A 405 4.21 7.50 44.58
CA ARG A 405 5.63 7.71 44.25
C ARG A 405 6.45 8.02 45.50
N LYS A 406 5.97 8.95 46.35
CA LYS A 406 6.62 9.29 47.62
C LYS A 406 6.70 8.08 48.57
N ARG A 407 5.63 7.29 48.68
CA ARG A 407 5.59 6.12 49.57
C ARG A 407 6.46 4.97 49.07
N ALA A 408 6.48 4.71 47.77
CA ALA A 408 7.36 3.74 47.12
C ALA A 408 8.83 4.14 47.25
N TRP A 409 9.14 5.43 47.06
CA TRP A 409 10.52 5.93 47.15
C TRP A 409 11.13 5.81 48.55
N LYS A 410 10.34 5.94 49.62
CA LYS A 410 10.78 5.66 51.00
C LYS A 410 11.33 4.24 51.16
N ARG A 411 10.87 3.32 50.31
CA ARG A 411 11.28 1.91 50.25
C ARG A 411 12.26 1.62 49.11
N ARG A 412 12.79 2.66 48.47
CA ARG A 412 13.70 2.60 47.31
C ARG A 412 13.09 1.92 46.07
N ILE A 413 11.76 1.88 45.98
CA ILE A 413 11.05 1.39 44.80
C ILE A 413 10.84 2.57 43.84
N ARG A 414 11.36 2.44 42.63
CA ARG A 414 11.15 3.39 41.52
C ARG A 414 9.88 3.04 40.77
N LEU A 415 9.03 4.02 40.50
CA LEU A 415 7.89 3.79 39.62
C LEU A 415 8.34 3.76 38.15
N ALA A 416 7.71 2.90 37.37
CA ALA A 416 7.87 2.81 35.93
C ALA A 416 6.50 2.84 35.25
N CYS A 417 6.46 3.29 34.00
CA CYS A 417 5.24 3.32 33.20
C CYS A 417 5.49 2.80 31.78
N ASP A 418 4.41 2.45 31.08
CA ASP A 418 4.41 2.33 29.62
C ASP A 418 4.33 3.71 28.96
N MET A 419 4.86 3.84 27.76
CA MET A 419 4.57 4.96 26.86
C MET A 419 4.40 4.41 25.44
N VAL A 420 3.39 4.89 24.71
CA VAL A 420 3.03 4.43 23.36
C VAL A 420 3.28 5.54 22.34
N PRO A 421 4.47 5.62 21.76
CA PRO A 421 4.84 6.72 20.88
C PRO A 421 4.29 6.54 19.45
N ASN A 422 3.89 5.32 19.06
CA ASN A 422 3.49 5.04 17.67
C ASN A 422 2.13 5.62 17.28
N HIS A 423 1.16 5.62 18.20
CA HIS A 423 -0.24 5.87 17.91
C HIS A 423 -0.95 6.44 19.14
N MET A 424 -2.13 7.01 18.94
CA MET A 424 -3.05 7.42 20.01
C MET A 424 -4.36 6.62 19.90
N GLY A 425 -5.26 6.72 20.87
CA GLY A 425 -6.63 6.22 20.72
C GLY A 425 -7.40 6.99 19.64
N ILE A 426 -8.36 6.33 18.98
CA ILE A 426 -9.13 6.97 17.88
C ILE A 426 -9.99 8.16 18.34
N ASP A 427 -10.30 8.28 19.63
CA ASP A 427 -11.03 9.39 20.25
C ASP A 427 -10.12 10.27 21.13
N SER A 428 -8.80 10.23 20.89
CA SER A 428 -7.83 11.01 21.66
C SER A 428 -7.99 12.51 21.51
N GLU A 429 -7.53 13.25 22.53
CA GLU A 429 -7.48 14.73 22.50
C GLU A 429 -6.66 15.22 21.30
N TRP A 430 -5.61 14.49 20.93
CA TRP A 430 -4.78 14.78 19.77
C TRP A 430 -5.57 14.71 18.47
N LEU A 431 -6.38 13.68 18.25
CA LEU A 431 -7.17 13.59 17.02
C LEU A 431 -8.28 14.64 16.98
N ALA A 432 -8.81 15.02 18.14
CA ALA A 432 -9.82 16.05 18.26
C ALA A 432 -9.28 17.44 17.90
N GLU A 433 -8.09 17.78 18.36
CA GLU A 433 -7.52 19.13 18.31
C GLU A 433 -6.49 19.32 17.20
N ARG A 434 -5.75 18.27 16.88
CA ARG A 434 -4.61 18.25 15.95
C ARG A 434 -4.69 17.05 14.99
N PRO A 435 -5.77 16.91 14.21
CA PRO A 435 -5.94 15.78 13.28
C PRO A 435 -4.88 15.76 12.15
N ASP A 436 -4.12 16.85 11.97
CA ASP A 436 -2.98 16.97 11.06
C ASP A 436 -1.74 16.15 11.47
N LEU A 437 -1.65 15.71 12.74
CA LEU A 437 -0.55 14.89 13.22
C LEU A 437 -0.68 13.40 12.82
N PHE A 438 -1.84 13.01 12.29
CA PHE A 438 -2.19 11.63 12.00
C PHE A 438 -2.09 11.30 10.52
N LEU A 439 -1.65 10.08 10.23
CA LEU A 439 -1.58 9.58 8.87
C LEU A 439 -3.00 9.37 8.34
N SER A 440 -3.38 10.12 7.30
CA SER A 440 -4.73 10.10 6.76
C SER A 440 -4.79 10.33 5.26
N LEU A 441 -5.92 9.95 4.67
CA LEU A 441 -6.28 10.18 3.28
C LEU A 441 -7.52 11.07 3.17
N PRO A 442 -7.62 11.89 2.10
CA PRO A 442 -8.85 12.65 1.81
C PRO A 442 -9.98 11.75 1.30
N GLU A 443 -9.65 10.58 0.77
CA GLU A 443 -10.59 9.62 0.17
C GLU A 443 -10.38 8.22 0.76
N SER A 444 -11.41 7.38 0.65
CA SER A 444 -11.34 6.00 1.15
C SER A 444 -10.30 5.22 0.33
N PRO A 445 -9.38 4.47 0.96
CA PRO A 445 -8.36 3.70 0.24
C PRO A 445 -8.97 2.61 -0.64
N TYR A 446 -10.14 2.09 -0.26
CA TYR A 446 -10.84 1.07 -1.02
C TYR A 446 -12.28 1.51 -1.34
N PRO A 447 -12.73 1.33 -2.60
CA PRO A 447 -14.09 1.66 -3.00
C PRO A 447 -15.20 0.86 -2.32
N ASN A 448 -14.91 -0.39 -1.92
CA ASN A 448 -15.88 -1.27 -1.25
C ASN A 448 -16.03 -0.99 0.26
N TYR A 449 -15.19 -0.13 0.84
CA TYR A 449 -15.29 0.24 2.25
C TYR A 449 -16.56 1.06 2.51
N SER A 450 -17.21 0.75 3.63
CA SER A 450 -18.38 1.51 4.06
C SER A 450 -18.29 1.86 5.54
N PHE A 451 -18.82 3.03 5.90
CA PHE A 451 -18.72 3.60 7.24
C PHE A 451 -20.11 3.97 7.77
N ARG A 452 -21.00 2.98 7.84
CA ARG A 452 -22.39 3.13 8.31
C ARG A 452 -22.60 2.55 9.71
N GLY A 453 -21.57 1.94 10.26
CA GLY A 453 -21.52 1.39 11.60
C GLY A 453 -21.73 2.41 12.73
N PRO A 454 -21.59 1.95 13.98
CA PRO A 454 -21.89 2.75 15.16
C PRO A 454 -20.98 3.98 15.27
N GLU A 455 -21.56 5.07 15.78
CA GLU A 455 -20.80 6.26 16.18
C GLU A 455 -19.94 5.95 17.41
N LEU A 456 -18.65 6.22 17.30
CA LEU A 456 -17.67 5.96 18.36
C LEU A 456 -17.20 7.24 19.07
N SER A 457 -17.42 8.41 18.48
CA SER A 457 -17.01 9.68 19.11
C SER A 457 -17.96 10.06 20.25
N THR A 458 -17.40 10.39 21.41
CA THR A 458 -18.13 11.09 22.48
C THR A 458 -18.06 12.61 22.36
N ASP A 459 -17.19 13.14 21.49
CA ASP A 459 -17.05 14.57 21.26
C ASP A 459 -18.10 15.06 20.24
N PRO A 460 -18.88 16.12 20.56
CA PRO A 460 -19.89 16.64 19.64
C PRO A 460 -19.31 17.27 18.36
N ARG A 461 -18.02 17.62 18.32
CA ARG A 461 -17.38 18.32 17.19
C ARG A 461 -17.14 17.44 15.97
N TYR A 462 -16.97 16.13 16.14
CA TYR A 462 -16.66 15.21 15.04
C TYR A 462 -17.31 13.84 15.23
N SER A 463 -17.49 13.13 14.12
CA SER A 463 -17.94 11.74 14.07
C SER A 463 -16.77 10.80 13.82
N LEU A 464 -16.82 9.61 14.41
CA LEU A 464 -15.86 8.52 14.21
C LEU A 464 -16.60 7.23 13.87
N ARG A 465 -16.20 6.57 12.78
CA ARG A 465 -16.74 5.26 12.37
C ARG A 465 -15.63 4.38 11.85
N ILE A 466 -15.57 3.14 12.34
CA ILE A 466 -14.74 2.08 11.75
C ILE A 466 -15.46 1.52 10.54
N GLU A 467 -14.70 1.03 9.57
CA GLU A 467 -15.20 0.33 8.39
C GLU A 467 -16.10 -0.86 8.79
N ASP A 468 -17.21 -1.05 8.09
CA ASP A 468 -18.32 -1.92 8.47
C ASP A 468 -17.92 -3.41 8.58
N HIS A 469 -17.04 -3.90 7.69
CA HIS A 469 -16.62 -5.31 7.66
C HIS A 469 -15.72 -5.71 8.85
N TYR A 470 -15.21 -4.74 9.62
CA TYR A 470 -14.53 -5.05 10.88
C TYR A 470 -15.46 -5.78 11.87
N TYR A 471 -16.74 -5.40 11.91
CA TYR A 471 -17.70 -5.95 12.88
C TYR A 471 -18.19 -7.35 12.50
N ASP A 472 -18.37 -7.63 11.21
CA ASP A 472 -18.76 -8.95 10.71
C ASP A 472 -17.57 -9.87 10.42
N ARG A 473 -16.34 -9.33 10.51
CA ARG A 473 -15.06 -10.02 10.30
C ARG A 473 -14.87 -10.56 8.89
N THR A 474 -15.49 -9.91 7.91
CA THR A 474 -15.30 -10.25 6.49
C THR A 474 -14.09 -9.55 5.85
N ASP A 475 -13.57 -8.49 6.48
CA ASP A 475 -12.36 -7.78 6.08
C ASP A 475 -11.68 -7.08 7.30
N ALA A 476 -10.44 -6.64 7.14
CA ALA A 476 -9.75 -5.79 8.10
C ALA A 476 -9.99 -4.31 7.80
N ALA A 477 -10.39 -3.52 8.79
CA ALA A 477 -10.46 -2.06 8.64
C ALA A 477 -9.05 -1.46 8.69
N VAL A 478 -8.49 -1.00 7.57
CA VAL A 478 -7.16 -0.34 7.59
C VAL A 478 -7.21 1.12 8.03
N VAL A 479 -8.37 1.75 7.86
CA VAL A 479 -8.66 3.13 8.23
C VAL A 479 -10.00 3.21 8.97
N PHE A 480 -10.19 4.30 9.71
CA PHE A 480 -11.50 4.74 10.19
C PHE A 480 -11.84 6.11 9.60
N GLN A 481 -13.13 6.40 9.46
CA GLN A 481 -13.62 7.68 8.99
C GLN A 481 -13.77 8.66 10.16
N ARG A 482 -13.15 9.83 10.03
CA ARG A 482 -13.40 11.02 10.85
C ARG A 482 -14.16 12.05 10.01
N VAL A 483 -15.30 12.52 10.50
CA VAL A 483 -16.03 13.64 9.88
C VAL A 483 -16.09 14.80 10.85
N ASP A 484 -15.48 15.92 10.49
CA ASP A 484 -15.63 17.17 11.22
C ASP A 484 -17.05 17.72 11.00
N ARG A 485 -17.84 17.86 12.07
CA ARG A 485 -19.26 18.26 11.92
C ARG A 485 -19.42 19.76 11.66
N GLY A 486 -18.41 20.57 11.94
CA GLY A 486 -18.44 22.02 11.72
C GLY A 486 -18.15 22.38 10.26
N SER A 487 -17.11 21.78 9.69
CA SER A 487 -16.65 22.02 8.32
C SER A 487 -17.20 21.05 7.29
N GLY A 488 -17.63 19.85 7.71
CA GLY A 488 -17.97 18.74 6.82
C GLY A 488 -16.75 18.00 6.27
N GLU A 489 -15.54 18.34 6.70
CA GLU A 489 -14.30 17.66 6.25
C GLU A 489 -14.34 16.18 6.62
N VAL A 490 -14.05 15.31 5.65
CA VAL A 490 -13.90 13.88 5.84
C VAL A 490 -12.43 13.51 5.71
N ARG A 491 -11.92 12.76 6.69
CA ARG A 491 -10.58 12.15 6.65
C ARG A 491 -10.69 10.65 6.94
N TYR A 492 -9.89 9.86 6.24
CA TYR A 492 -9.74 8.43 6.47
C TYR A 492 -8.39 8.21 7.14
N VAL A 493 -8.42 8.00 8.46
CA VAL A 493 -7.22 7.96 9.30
C VAL A 493 -6.79 6.51 9.48
N TYR A 494 -5.51 6.22 9.28
CA TYR A 494 -4.98 4.87 9.42
C TYR A 494 -4.98 4.42 10.89
N HIS A 495 -5.27 3.14 11.10
CA HIS A 495 -5.07 2.51 12.39
C HIS A 495 -3.59 2.22 12.66
N GLY A 496 -3.20 2.15 13.92
CA GLY A 496 -1.84 1.75 14.30
C GLY A 496 -1.51 0.33 13.82
N ASN A 497 -0.27 0.10 13.38
CA ASN A 497 0.16 -1.20 12.86
C ASN A 497 1.70 -1.34 12.89
N ASP A 498 2.21 -2.57 12.98
CA ASP A 498 3.64 -2.92 12.96
C ASP A 498 4.09 -3.73 11.73
N GLY A 499 3.14 -4.05 10.83
CA GLY A 499 3.33 -4.83 9.62
C GLY A 499 3.19 -6.35 9.81
N THR A 500 2.69 -6.82 10.96
CA THR A 500 2.56 -8.26 11.24
C THR A 500 1.32 -8.91 10.64
N THR A 501 0.18 -8.22 10.56
CA THR A 501 -0.92 -8.45 9.57
C THR A 501 -2.14 -7.58 9.87
N MET A 502 -2.61 -7.55 11.12
CA MET A 502 -3.87 -6.88 11.47
C MET A 502 -3.65 -5.49 12.10
N PRO A 503 -4.37 -4.45 11.64
CA PRO A 503 -4.35 -3.15 12.29
C PRO A 503 -4.88 -3.18 13.73
N TRP A 504 -4.39 -2.29 14.58
CA TRP A 504 -4.91 -2.04 15.91
C TRP A 504 -6.11 -1.09 15.82
N ASN A 505 -7.30 -1.64 15.56
CA ASN A 505 -8.50 -0.89 15.15
C ASN A 505 -9.09 0.09 16.18
N ASP A 506 -8.58 0.10 17.41
CA ASP A 506 -8.93 1.10 18.43
C ASP A 506 -7.89 2.23 18.55
N THR A 507 -6.93 2.30 17.62
CA THR A 507 -5.85 3.30 17.62
C THR A 507 -5.79 4.08 16.30
N ALA A 508 -5.20 5.27 16.34
CA ALA A 508 -4.96 6.17 15.22
C ALA A 508 -3.45 6.40 15.05
N GLN A 509 -2.94 6.09 13.85
CA GLN A 509 -1.52 6.13 13.51
C GLN A 509 -1.01 7.57 13.39
N LEU A 510 0.06 7.88 14.11
CA LEU A 510 0.76 9.15 13.98
C LEU A 510 1.63 9.16 12.71
N ASP A 511 1.66 10.30 12.02
CA ASP A 511 2.51 10.49 10.84
C ASP A 511 3.92 10.96 11.22
N TYR A 512 4.87 10.04 11.27
CA TYR A 512 6.27 10.36 11.59
C TYR A 512 7.03 11.05 10.47
N LEU A 513 6.46 11.18 9.27
CA LEU A 513 7.05 12.00 8.21
C LEU A 513 6.80 13.49 8.45
N ASN A 514 5.74 13.83 9.21
CA ASN A 514 5.47 15.18 9.68
C ASN A 514 6.44 15.57 10.84
N PRO A 515 7.27 16.61 10.69
CA PRO A 515 8.17 17.06 11.75
C PRO A 515 7.44 17.53 13.01
N GLU A 516 6.24 18.11 12.89
CA GLU A 516 5.46 18.55 14.04
C GLU A 516 4.97 17.37 14.89
N THR A 517 4.64 16.24 14.24
CA THR A 517 4.29 15.00 14.94
C THR A 517 5.46 14.49 15.76
N ARG A 518 6.66 14.44 15.16
CA ARG A 518 7.88 14.01 15.87
C ARG A 518 8.14 14.90 17.08
N GLU A 519 8.04 16.22 16.91
CA GLU A 519 8.22 17.18 18.00
C GLU A 519 7.20 16.99 19.13
N ALA A 520 5.91 16.85 18.79
CA ALA A 520 4.86 16.66 19.78
C ALA A 520 5.07 15.37 20.59
N VAL A 521 5.50 14.27 19.94
CA VAL A 521 5.79 13.02 20.65
C VAL A 521 7.02 13.17 21.54
N ILE A 522 8.09 13.83 21.08
CA ILE A 522 9.28 14.09 21.90
C ILE A 522 8.91 14.85 23.17
N GLU A 523 8.10 15.91 23.08
CA GLU A 523 7.68 16.68 24.24
C GLU A 523 6.88 15.83 25.26
N VAL A 524 6.01 14.94 24.78
CA VAL A 524 5.33 13.97 25.65
C VAL A 524 6.31 13.01 26.30
N ILE A 525 7.29 12.50 25.56
CA ILE A 525 8.33 11.62 26.12
C ILE A 525 9.10 12.34 27.24
N LEU A 526 9.50 13.59 27.01
CA LEU A 526 10.19 14.40 28.02
C LEU A 526 9.32 14.66 29.24
N ASP A 527 8.03 14.93 29.06
CA ASP A 527 7.08 15.11 30.16
C ASP A 527 6.88 13.81 30.98
N VAL A 528 6.76 12.66 30.32
CA VAL A 528 6.69 11.35 30.99
C VAL A 528 8.01 11.05 31.72
N ALA A 529 9.16 11.35 31.12
CA ALA A 529 10.49 11.13 31.72
C ALA A 529 10.74 11.99 32.97
N ARG A 530 10.10 13.15 33.09
CA ARG A 530 10.13 13.95 34.34
C ARG A 530 9.36 13.28 35.48
N ARG A 531 8.36 12.45 35.17
CA ARG A 531 7.49 11.77 36.14
C ARG A 531 8.00 10.37 36.50
N PHE A 532 8.59 9.66 35.54
CA PHE A 532 9.01 8.27 35.69
C PHE A 532 10.49 8.07 35.37
N PRO A 533 11.30 7.55 36.31
CA PRO A 533 12.71 7.24 36.07
C PRO A 533 12.93 6.00 35.18
N VAL A 534 11.89 5.20 34.94
CA VAL A 534 11.94 4.01 34.08
C VAL A 534 10.71 4.05 33.17
N ILE A 535 10.92 3.97 31.87
CA ILE A 535 9.85 3.98 30.87
C ILE A 535 10.01 2.75 29.97
N ARG A 536 8.93 2.02 29.77
CA ARG A 536 8.82 0.98 28.74
C ARG A 536 8.17 1.63 27.52
N PHE A 537 8.91 1.78 26.42
CA PHE A 537 8.35 2.23 25.15
C PHE A 537 7.70 1.06 24.39
N ASP A 538 6.39 1.10 24.23
CA ASP A 538 5.64 0.15 23.40
C ASP A 538 5.92 0.38 21.91
N ALA A 539 5.97 -0.70 21.13
CA ALA A 539 6.19 -0.66 19.68
C ALA A 539 7.38 0.22 19.23
N ALA A 540 8.42 0.40 20.06
CA ALA A 540 9.48 1.38 19.80
C ALA A 540 10.21 1.18 18.46
N MET A 541 10.28 -0.07 17.98
CA MET A 541 10.92 -0.41 16.71
C MET A 541 10.20 0.20 15.50
N THR A 542 8.89 0.46 15.57
CA THR A 542 8.12 1.03 14.45
C THR A 542 8.54 2.46 14.12
N LEU A 543 9.22 3.12 15.05
CA LEU A 543 9.69 4.50 14.95
C LEU A 543 11.12 4.64 14.46
N ALA A 544 11.85 3.54 14.31
CA ALA A 544 13.11 3.56 13.58
C ALA A 544 12.83 4.02 12.15
N ARG A 545 13.63 4.94 11.61
CA ARG A 545 13.40 5.56 10.29
C ARG A 545 13.18 4.53 9.18
N ARG A 546 13.93 3.43 9.21
CA ARG A 546 13.75 2.28 8.29
C ARG A 546 12.38 1.63 8.41
N HIS A 547 11.87 1.43 9.63
CA HIS A 547 10.55 0.87 9.86
C HIS A 547 9.45 1.84 9.44
N VAL A 548 9.60 3.15 9.72
CA VAL A 548 8.67 4.18 9.23
C VAL A 548 8.58 4.13 7.70
N GLN A 549 9.73 4.05 7.00
CA GLN A 549 9.73 3.90 5.54
C GLN A 549 9.03 2.62 5.11
N ARG A 550 9.48 1.46 5.60
CA ARG A 550 8.97 0.14 5.20
C ARG A 550 7.45 0.02 5.40
N LEU A 551 6.91 0.57 6.49
CA LEU A 551 5.51 0.42 6.85
C LEU A 551 4.62 1.45 6.15
N TRP A 552 4.97 2.73 6.24
CA TRP A 552 4.06 3.81 5.89
C TRP A 552 4.41 4.49 4.56
N TYR A 553 5.66 4.41 4.12
CA TYR A 553 6.19 5.07 2.91
C TYR A 553 7.15 4.17 2.13
N PRO A 554 6.75 2.93 1.78
CA PRO A 554 7.67 1.94 1.24
C PRO A 554 8.30 2.42 -0.06
N ALA A 555 9.58 2.14 -0.27
CA ALA A 555 10.20 2.39 -1.58
C ALA A 555 9.55 1.45 -2.62
N PRO A 556 9.39 1.89 -3.89
CA PRO A 556 8.85 1.03 -4.94
C PRO A 556 9.55 -0.34 -4.98
N GLY A 557 8.77 -1.42 -4.89
CA GLY A 557 9.22 -2.82 -4.90
C GLY A 557 9.45 -3.42 -3.51
N HIS A 558 9.25 -2.64 -2.45
CA HIS A 558 9.38 -3.04 -1.04
C HIS A 558 8.07 -2.82 -0.26
N GLY A 559 6.95 -2.68 -0.96
CA GLY A 559 5.63 -2.44 -0.39
C GLY A 559 4.92 -3.70 0.10
N GLY A 560 3.63 -3.56 0.39
CA GLY A 560 2.76 -4.63 0.84
C GLY A 560 2.78 -4.90 2.35
N ALA A 561 3.58 -4.19 3.15
CA ALA A 561 3.61 -4.36 4.61
C ALA A 561 2.30 -3.92 5.30
N ILE A 562 1.81 -2.74 4.91
CA ILE A 562 0.52 -2.18 5.34
C ILE A 562 -0.36 -2.05 4.10
N PRO A 563 -1.58 -2.61 4.10
CA PRO A 563 -2.43 -2.52 2.92
C PRO A 563 -2.75 -1.07 2.55
N SER A 564 -2.89 -0.80 1.25
CA SER A 564 -3.01 0.53 0.61
C SER A 564 -1.79 1.46 0.74
N ARG A 565 -0.71 1.11 1.46
CA ARG A 565 0.44 2.03 1.60
C ARG A 565 1.41 1.99 0.42
N SER A 566 1.40 0.93 -0.38
CA SER A 566 2.26 0.76 -1.54
C SER A 566 2.12 1.90 -2.57
N GLU A 567 0.90 2.44 -2.74
CA GLU A 567 0.64 3.56 -3.65
C GLU A 567 1.14 4.92 -3.13
N HIS A 568 1.35 5.03 -1.82
CA HIS A 568 1.88 6.24 -1.15
C HIS A 568 3.39 6.12 -0.84
N GLY A 569 4.06 5.15 -1.46
CA GLY A 569 5.48 4.92 -1.33
C GLY A 569 6.35 6.09 -1.80
N LEU A 570 7.50 6.27 -1.16
CA LEU A 570 8.48 7.30 -1.50
C LEU A 570 9.83 6.68 -1.88
N PRO A 571 10.53 7.21 -2.91
CA PRO A 571 11.93 6.86 -3.15
C PRO A 571 12.76 7.10 -1.89
N HIS A 572 13.79 6.27 -1.67
CA HIS A 572 14.58 6.29 -0.45
C HIS A 572 15.22 7.66 -0.17
N GLU A 573 15.79 8.30 -1.19
CA GLU A 573 16.38 9.64 -1.04
C GLU A 573 15.36 10.71 -0.65
N GLU A 574 14.14 10.65 -1.21
CA GLU A 574 13.08 11.60 -0.87
C GLU A 574 12.60 11.39 0.57
N PHE A 575 12.42 10.13 0.98
CA PHE A 575 12.08 9.79 2.34
C PHE A 575 13.14 10.32 3.33
N LEU A 576 14.43 10.10 3.06
CA LEU A 576 15.53 10.61 3.89
C LEU A 576 15.56 12.15 3.95
N ARG A 577 15.19 12.86 2.87
CA ARG A 577 15.07 14.34 2.92
C ARG A 577 13.96 14.79 3.86
N ARG A 578 12.86 14.04 3.96
CA ARG A 578 11.70 14.38 4.81
C ARG A 578 11.87 13.90 6.26
N MET A 579 12.62 12.83 6.48
CA MET A 579 12.99 12.29 7.80
C MET A 579 14.52 12.12 7.89
N PRO A 580 15.29 13.23 8.03
CA PRO A 580 16.75 13.20 7.93
C PRO A 580 17.44 12.53 9.13
N ASN A 581 16.84 12.58 10.31
CA ASN A 581 17.43 12.06 11.54
C ASN A 581 16.65 10.84 12.06
N GLU A 582 17.33 9.99 12.83
CA GLU A 582 16.66 8.93 13.60
C GLU A 582 15.88 9.52 14.77
N PHE A 583 14.59 9.18 14.88
CA PHE A 583 13.72 9.71 15.93
C PHE A 583 14.27 9.47 17.35
N TRP A 584 14.72 8.25 17.63
CA TRP A 584 15.27 7.91 18.95
C TRP A 584 16.59 8.61 19.27
N ARG A 585 17.38 8.98 18.24
CA ARG A 585 18.58 9.80 18.41
C ARG A 585 18.18 11.20 18.90
N GLU A 586 17.18 11.81 18.26
CA GLU A 586 16.66 13.12 18.67
C GLU A 586 16.11 13.10 20.10
N VAL A 587 15.43 12.02 20.50
CA VAL A 587 14.95 11.85 21.89
C VAL A 587 16.13 11.80 22.87
N VAL A 588 17.11 10.92 22.62
CA VAL A 588 18.25 10.73 23.53
C VAL A 588 19.09 12.01 23.64
N ASP A 589 19.31 12.74 22.54
CA ASP A 589 20.07 14.00 22.54
C ASP A 589 19.41 15.12 23.36
N ARG A 590 18.09 15.08 23.53
CA ARG A 590 17.36 16.06 24.35
C ARG A 590 17.19 15.64 25.81
N VAL A 591 17.32 14.35 26.10
CA VAL A 591 17.26 13.79 27.46
C VAL A 591 18.62 13.86 28.16
N ALA A 592 19.71 13.66 27.41
CA ALA A 592 21.09 13.77 27.90
C ALA A 592 21.42 15.19 28.38
#